data_AF-A0A915LPQ3-F1
#
_entry.id   AF-A0A915LPQ3-F1
#
_cell.length_a   1.000
_cell.length_b   1.000
_cell.length_c   1.000
_cell.angle_alpha   90.00
_cell.angle_beta   90.00
_cell.angle_gamma   90.00
#
_symmetry.space_group_name_H-M   'P 1'
#
loop_
_entity.id
_entity.type
_entity.pdbx_description
1 polymer ?
#
loop_
_entity_poly.entity_id
_entity_poly.type
_entity_poly.pdbx_seq_one_letter_code
_entity_poly.pdbx_strand_id
1 'polypeptide(L)'
;MGIRDHLLTQPKLLNYLNTLEDISPIGPENFVDRSELTVIELDRLFNLGLKAVSEGKVAALVLAGGQASRLGSDHPKGVLPLGTGLQSKTDSLLFIQAAQIRYLQDMAKKKFPNSNKSTITWLIMTSRSTDGDTRAHLKEVIEETGLCSDQVIIFTQDELPAFSLDGEALLAEPYRLVTSPDGHGGLYNAISPLLPLLEQKGLEFIQVYNVDNIL
;
A
#
# COMPACT_ATOMS: atom_id res chain seq x y z
N MET A 1 7.59 -33.39 7.38
CA MET A 1 6.66 -32.86 8.40
C MET A 1 6.05 -31.62 7.78
N GLY A 2 4.82 -31.73 7.28
CA GLY A 2 4.24 -30.74 6.38
C GLY A 2 3.74 -29.51 7.14
N ILE A 3 3.50 -28.41 6.43
CA ILE A 3 2.86 -27.19 6.97
C ILE A 3 1.53 -27.53 7.68
N ARG A 4 0.84 -28.57 7.20
CA ARG A 4 -0.38 -29.14 7.79
C ARG A 4 -0.17 -29.66 9.22
N ASP A 5 0.97 -30.31 9.49
CA ASP A 5 1.29 -30.85 10.81
C ASP A 5 1.66 -29.74 11.80
N HIS A 6 2.26 -28.63 11.31
CA HIS A 6 2.66 -27.52 12.18
C HIS A 6 1.45 -26.70 12.65
N LEU A 7 0.46 -26.46 11.78
CA LEU A 7 -0.77 -25.73 12.13
C LEU A 7 -1.67 -26.51 13.10
N LEU A 8 -1.69 -27.85 13.02
CA LEU A 8 -2.47 -28.70 13.92
C LEU A 8 -1.87 -28.83 15.34
N THR A 9 -0.62 -28.41 15.54
CA THR A 9 0.07 -28.47 16.84
C THR A 9 -0.06 -27.20 17.68
N GLN A 10 -0.78 -26.17 17.20
CA GLN A 10 -1.08 -24.96 17.96
C GLN A 10 -2.54 -24.90 18.41
N PRO A 11 -2.92 -25.59 19.51
CA PRO A 11 -4.30 -25.64 20.00
C PRO A 11 -4.89 -24.27 20.39
N LYS A 12 -4.06 -23.23 20.53
CA LYS A 12 -4.52 -21.87 20.86
C LYS A 12 -5.12 -21.10 19.68
N LEU A 13 -4.77 -21.43 18.42
CA LEU A 13 -5.32 -20.75 17.24
C LEU A 13 -6.65 -21.35 16.77
N LEU A 14 -6.88 -22.64 17.05
CA LEU A 14 -8.11 -23.33 16.65
C LEU A 14 -9.35 -22.88 17.46
N ASN A 15 -9.15 -22.31 18.65
CA ASN A 15 -10.24 -21.87 19.53
C ASN A 15 -10.71 -20.42 19.30
N TYR A 16 -10.06 -19.65 18.41
CA TYR A 16 -10.42 -18.23 18.17
C TYR A 16 -11.40 -18.02 17.00
N LEU A 17 -11.82 -19.09 16.33
CA LEU A 17 -12.73 -19.02 15.18
C LEU A 17 -13.94 -19.92 15.41
N ASN A 18 -14.69 -19.69 16.48
CA ASN A 18 -15.94 -20.41 16.71
C ASN A 18 -17.11 -19.42 16.70
N THR A 19 -17.85 -19.48 15.59
CA THR A 19 -19.17 -18.91 15.28
C THR A 19 -19.27 -17.39 15.01
N LEU A 20 -20.14 -17.04 14.05
CA LEU A 20 -20.55 -15.65 13.75
C LEU A 20 -21.28 -14.97 14.93
N GLU A 21 -21.49 -15.71 16.02
CA GLU A 21 -22.26 -15.28 17.21
C GLU A 21 -21.44 -14.34 18.11
N ASP A 22 -20.11 -14.35 18.00
CA ASP A 22 -19.20 -13.47 18.77
C ASP A 22 -18.86 -12.15 18.07
N ILE A 23 -19.52 -11.84 16.95
CA ILE A 23 -19.34 -10.56 16.24
C ILE A 23 -20.27 -9.52 16.86
N SER A 24 -19.69 -8.46 17.40
CA SER A 24 -20.42 -7.28 17.91
C SER A 24 -20.00 -6.01 17.16
N PRO A 25 -20.86 -4.97 17.14
CA PRO A 25 -20.47 -3.66 16.61
C PRO A 25 -19.25 -3.10 17.33
N ILE A 26 -18.45 -2.30 16.63
CA ILE A 26 -17.34 -1.56 17.22
C ILE A 26 -17.89 -0.61 18.29
N GLY A 27 -17.32 -0.65 19.50
CA GLY A 27 -17.71 0.26 20.59
C GLY A 27 -17.53 1.73 20.20
N PRO A 28 -18.42 2.64 20.66
CA PRO A 28 -18.39 4.06 20.28
C PRO A 28 -17.09 4.79 20.65
N GLU A 29 -16.32 4.27 21.59
CA GLU A 29 -15.00 4.78 21.97
C GLU A 29 -13.89 4.46 20.94
N ASN A 30 -14.14 3.54 20.01
CA ASN A 30 -13.16 3.04 19.04
C ASN A 30 -13.44 3.51 17.60
N PHE A 31 -14.46 4.35 17.37
CA PHE A 31 -14.70 4.98 16.08
C PHE A 31 -15.09 6.44 16.23
N VAL A 32 -14.94 7.19 15.14
CA VAL A 32 -15.38 8.58 15.04
C VAL A 32 -16.04 8.75 13.68
N ASP A 33 -17.26 9.26 13.63
CA ASP A 33 -17.90 9.66 12.38
C ASP A 33 -17.40 11.06 11.99
N ARG A 34 -16.78 11.16 10.80
CA ARG A 34 -16.28 12.43 10.27
C ARG A 34 -17.39 13.48 10.13
N SER A 35 -18.62 13.08 9.85
CA SER A 35 -19.76 13.98 9.67
C SER A 35 -20.24 14.61 10.98
N GLU A 36 -19.88 14.02 12.11
CA GLU A 36 -20.21 14.51 13.45
C GLU A 36 -19.14 15.47 14.01
N LEU A 37 -17.97 15.56 13.36
CA LEU A 37 -16.88 16.44 13.78
C LEU A 37 -17.16 17.91 13.45
N THR A 38 -16.88 18.78 14.40
CA THR A 38 -16.93 20.23 14.19
C THR A 38 -15.82 20.69 13.25
N VAL A 39 -16.01 21.85 12.62
CA VAL A 39 -14.97 22.49 11.78
C VAL A 39 -13.67 22.70 12.56
N ILE A 40 -13.75 23.04 13.84
CA ILE A 40 -12.59 23.25 14.71
C ILE A 40 -11.82 21.95 14.92
N GLU A 41 -12.52 20.83 15.12
CA GLU A 41 -11.90 19.52 15.27
C GLU A 41 -11.27 19.02 13.97
N LEU A 42 -11.95 19.20 12.84
CA LEU A 42 -11.43 18.87 11.52
C LEU A 42 -10.15 19.65 11.22
N ASP A 43 -10.15 20.97 11.45
CA ASP A 43 -8.98 21.82 11.28
C ASP A 43 -7.83 21.40 12.19
N ARG A 44 -8.13 21.06 13.45
CA ARG A 44 -7.12 20.58 14.41
C ARG A 44 -6.48 19.28 13.91
N LEU A 45 -7.27 18.28 13.52
CA LEU A 45 -6.79 16.99 13.03
C LEU A 45 -5.98 17.14 11.73
N PHE A 46 -6.47 17.96 10.80
CA PHE A 46 -5.78 18.24 9.55
C PHE A 46 -4.42 18.92 9.80
N ASN A 47 -4.36 19.87 10.74
CA ASN A 47 -3.12 20.55 11.10
C ASN A 47 -2.13 19.62 11.80
N LEU A 48 -2.60 18.68 12.63
CA LEU A 48 -1.76 17.65 13.22
C LEU A 48 -1.14 16.75 12.14
N GLY A 49 -1.93 16.32 11.16
CA GLY A 49 -1.45 15.55 10.02
C GLY A 49 -0.40 16.33 9.21
N LEU A 50 -0.68 17.57 8.83
CA LEU A 50 0.27 18.42 8.10
C LEU A 50 1.56 18.68 8.90
N LYS A 51 1.46 18.80 10.23
CA LYS A 51 2.63 18.95 11.09
C LYS A 51 3.50 17.69 11.03
N ALA A 52 2.91 16.50 11.14
CA ALA A 52 3.63 15.23 11.01
C ALA A 52 4.28 15.06 9.63
N VAL A 53 3.59 15.47 8.55
CA VAL A 53 4.17 15.53 7.20
C VAL A 53 5.36 16.49 7.15
N SER A 54 5.23 17.69 7.72
CA SER A 54 6.32 18.68 7.74
C SER A 54 7.58 18.16 8.45
N GLU A 55 7.39 17.32 9.47
CA GLU A 55 8.46 16.69 10.26
C GLU A 55 9.05 15.44 9.60
N GLY A 56 8.49 15.00 8.46
CA GLY A 56 8.96 13.83 7.72
C GLY A 56 8.66 12.51 8.43
N LYS A 57 7.57 12.45 9.20
CA LYS A 57 7.18 11.29 10.03
C LYS A 57 6.17 10.35 9.37
N VAL A 58 5.69 10.70 8.19
CA VAL A 58 4.57 10.03 7.52
C VAL A 58 5.06 9.28 6.29
N ALA A 59 4.61 8.04 6.15
CA ALA A 59 4.70 7.27 4.92
C ALA A 59 3.32 6.92 4.38
N ALA A 60 3.23 6.86 3.06
CA ALA A 60 2.10 6.36 2.31
C ALA A 60 2.51 5.00 1.72
N LEU A 61 1.72 3.96 1.91
CA LEU A 61 2.00 2.62 1.39
C LEU A 61 0.85 2.15 0.52
N VAL A 62 1.13 2.00 -0.77
CA VAL A 62 0.17 1.51 -1.75
C VAL A 62 0.39 0.02 -2.03
N LEU A 63 -0.69 -0.74 -1.94
CA LEU A 63 -0.75 -2.15 -2.32
C LEU A 63 -1.03 -2.23 -3.83
N ALA A 64 0.02 -2.44 -4.62
CA ALA A 64 0.01 -2.41 -6.09
C ALA A 64 0.44 -3.75 -6.73
N GLY A 65 0.27 -4.85 -6.00
CA GLY A 65 0.65 -6.18 -6.47
C GLY A 65 -0.31 -6.82 -7.49
N GLY A 66 -1.50 -6.24 -7.69
CA GLY A 66 -2.56 -6.78 -8.54
C GLY A 66 -2.42 -6.38 -10.01
N GLN A 67 -2.53 -7.37 -10.90
CA GLN A 67 -2.77 -7.14 -12.32
C GLN A 67 -4.21 -6.69 -12.58
N ALA A 68 -4.41 -5.99 -13.70
CA ALA A 68 -5.70 -5.52 -14.16
C ALA A 68 -6.46 -6.53 -15.04
N SER A 69 -6.20 -7.83 -14.91
CA SER A 69 -6.75 -8.85 -15.80
C SER A 69 -8.29 -8.86 -15.85
N ARG A 70 -8.96 -8.55 -14.74
CA ARG A 70 -10.43 -8.38 -14.68
C ARG A 70 -10.96 -7.20 -15.48
N LEU A 71 -10.11 -6.21 -15.76
CA LEU A 71 -10.40 -5.06 -16.62
C LEU A 71 -9.97 -5.30 -18.07
N GLY A 72 -9.52 -6.51 -18.41
CA GLY A 72 -9.06 -6.88 -19.76
C GLY A 72 -7.69 -6.32 -20.13
N SER A 73 -6.84 -6.02 -19.14
CA SER A 73 -5.48 -5.52 -19.35
C SER A 73 -4.44 -6.42 -18.67
N ASP A 74 -3.32 -6.65 -19.36
CA ASP A 74 -2.17 -7.39 -18.85
C ASP A 74 -1.23 -6.53 -17.98
N HIS A 75 -1.51 -5.23 -17.90
CA HIS A 75 -0.71 -4.29 -17.12
C HIS A 75 -1.14 -4.24 -15.64
N PRO A 76 -0.27 -3.75 -14.73
CA PRO A 76 -0.65 -3.45 -13.36
C PRO A 76 -1.81 -2.47 -13.30
N LYS A 77 -2.71 -2.64 -12.32
CA LYS A 77 -3.87 -1.75 -12.18
C LYS A 77 -3.48 -0.29 -12.00
N GLY A 78 -2.38 -0.03 -11.28
CA GLY A 78 -1.89 1.30 -10.98
C GLY A 78 -1.39 2.12 -12.18
N VAL A 79 -1.04 1.47 -13.30
CA VAL A 79 -0.48 2.12 -14.48
C VAL A 79 -1.49 2.30 -15.61
N LEU A 80 -2.73 1.84 -15.43
CA LEU A 80 -3.73 1.92 -16.49
C LEU A 80 -4.11 3.37 -16.81
N PRO A 81 -4.27 3.71 -18.11
CA PRO A 81 -4.80 4.99 -18.52
C PRO A 81 -6.24 5.14 -18.04
N LEU A 82 -6.54 6.26 -17.39
CA LEU A 82 -7.87 6.55 -16.84
C LEU A 82 -8.76 7.33 -17.83
N GLY A 83 -8.17 7.95 -18.84
CA GLY A 83 -8.89 8.79 -19.79
C GLY A 83 -9.43 10.06 -19.15
N THR A 84 -8.74 10.59 -18.14
CA THR A 84 -9.20 11.76 -17.36
C THR A 84 -9.21 13.06 -18.18
N GLY A 85 -8.57 13.05 -19.36
CA GLY A 85 -8.40 14.25 -20.19
C GLY A 85 -7.40 15.24 -19.60
N LEU A 86 -6.68 14.85 -18.54
CA LEU A 86 -5.53 15.61 -18.04
C LEU A 86 -4.46 15.68 -19.13
N GLN A 87 -3.79 16.82 -19.27
CA GLN A 87 -2.61 16.96 -20.15
C GLN A 87 -1.37 16.30 -19.52
N SER A 88 -1.54 15.13 -18.93
CA SER A 88 -0.50 14.32 -18.31
C SER A 88 -0.02 13.28 -19.31
N LYS A 89 1.28 13.00 -19.33
CA LYS A 89 1.83 11.88 -20.10
C LYS A 89 1.64 10.55 -19.38
N THR A 90 1.30 10.62 -18.09
CA THR A 90 1.26 9.48 -17.16
C THR A 90 -0.11 9.31 -16.51
N ASP A 91 -1.19 9.68 -17.19
CA ASP A 91 -2.59 9.55 -16.71
C ASP A 91 -2.83 8.14 -16.16
N SER A 92 -2.88 8.00 -14.84
CA SER A 92 -2.92 6.72 -14.14
C SER A 92 -3.26 6.90 -12.67
N LEU A 93 -3.63 5.82 -11.99
CA LEU A 93 -3.91 5.83 -10.55
C LEU A 93 -2.66 6.21 -9.74
N LEU A 94 -1.49 5.68 -10.11
CA LEU A 94 -0.23 6.02 -9.45
C LEU A 94 0.16 7.49 -9.65
N PHE A 95 -0.14 8.07 -10.81
CA PHE A 95 0.07 9.50 -11.03
C PHE A 95 -0.81 10.37 -10.12
N ILE A 96 -2.10 10.06 -10.02
CA ILE A 96 -3.02 10.80 -9.14
C ILE A 96 -2.54 10.73 -7.69
N GLN A 97 -2.15 9.55 -7.22
CA GLN A 97 -1.64 9.33 -5.86
C GLN A 97 -0.34 10.10 -5.62
N ALA A 98 0.59 10.09 -6.58
CA ALA A 98 1.83 10.87 -6.51
C ALA A 98 1.55 12.39 -6.46
N ALA A 99 0.60 12.88 -7.25
CA ALA A 99 0.19 14.28 -7.26
C ALA A 99 -0.46 14.70 -5.93
N GLN A 100 -1.30 13.85 -5.34
CA GLN A 100 -1.86 14.07 -4.00
C GLN A 100 -0.75 14.16 -2.93
N ILE A 101 0.24 13.27 -2.98
CA ILE A 101 1.40 13.29 -2.09
C ILE A 101 2.18 14.61 -2.26
N ARG A 102 2.51 15.00 -3.49
CA ARG A 102 3.18 16.28 -3.79
C ARG A 102 2.40 17.46 -3.21
N TYR A 103 1.09 17.50 -3.43
CA TYR A 103 0.22 18.55 -2.92
C TYR A 103 0.26 18.65 -1.38
N LEU A 104 0.15 17.53 -0.67
CA LEU A 104 0.24 17.52 0.81
C LEU A 104 1.60 18.03 1.31
N GLN A 105 2.69 17.66 0.65
CA GLN A 105 4.04 18.15 0.99
C GLN A 105 4.16 19.66 0.78
N ASP A 106 3.59 20.20 -0.30
CA ASP A 106 3.59 21.64 -0.57
C ASP A 106 2.78 22.42 0.46
N MET A 107 1.61 21.91 0.85
CA MET A 107 0.83 22.51 1.92
C MET A 107 1.57 22.49 3.26
N ALA A 108 2.20 21.36 3.61
CA ALA A 108 2.98 21.23 4.83
C ALA A 108 4.17 22.20 4.84
N LYS A 109 4.91 22.30 3.74
CA LYS A 109 6.04 23.23 3.59
C LYS A 109 5.60 24.70 3.68
N LYS A 110 4.47 25.06 3.06
CA LYS A 110 3.91 26.42 3.14
C LYS A 110 3.47 26.77 4.56
N LYS A 111 2.84 25.83 5.26
CA LYS A 111 2.30 26.06 6.61
C LYS A 111 3.39 26.04 7.69
N PHE A 112 4.42 25.22 7.51
CA PHE A 112 5.52 25.03 8.45
C PHE A 112 6.88 25.26 7.75
N PRO A 113 7.21 26.50 7.36
CA PRO A 113 8.39 26.81 6.55
C PRO A 113 9.73 26.52 7.25
N ASN A 114 9.72 26.45 8.60
CA ASN A 114 10.91 26.14 9.40
C ASN A 114 11.14 24.62 9.57
N SER A 115 10.27 23.78 9.01
CA SER A 115 10.42 22.32 9.05
C SER A 115 11.28 21.84 7.86
N ASN A 116 12.38 21.16 8.15
CA ASN A 116 13.42 20.86 7.14
C ASN A 116 13.15 19.63 6.25
N LYS A 117 12.12 18.82 6.53
CA LYS A 117 11.89 17.55 5.83
C LYS A 117 10.70 17.59 4.86
N SER A 118 9.50 17.95 5.31
CA SER A 118 8.25 18.05 4.52
C SER A 118 8.11 17.02 3.39
N THR A 119 8.50 15.77 3.69
CA THR A 119 8.58 14.68 2.71
C THR A 119 7.77 13.50 3.24
N ILE A 120 6.91 12.94 2.39
CA ILE A 120 6.17 11.70 2.64
C ILE A 120 6.94 10.58 1.96
N THR A 121 7.36 9.57 2.72
CA THR A 121 7.96 8.38 2.09
C THR A 121 6.85 7.58 1.40
N TRP A 122 6.98 7.32 0.10
CA TRP A 122 6.01 6.55 -0.65
C TRP A 122 6.53 5.14 -0.90
N LEU A 123 5.86 4.17 -0.28
CA LEU A 123 6.15 2.74 -0.34
C LEU A 123 5.18 2.11 -1.34
N ILE A 124 5.72 1.40 -2.34
CA ILE A 124 4.93 0.73 -3.37
C ILE A 124 5.22 -0.76 -3.29
N MET A 125 4.21 -1.52 -2.85
CA MET A 125 4.29 -2.98 -2.80
C MET A 125 3.83 -3.57 -4.13
N THR A 126 4.74 -4.20 -4.86
CA THR A 126 4.48 -4.87 -6.15
C THR A 126 4.41 -6.39 -6.00
N SER A 127 3.99 -7.09 -7.05
CA SER A 127 4.24 -8.53 -7.21
C SER A 127 5.31 -8.73 -8.28
N ARG A 128 5.84 -9.94 -8.40
CA ARG A 128 6.85 -10.25 -9.43
C ARG A 128 6.35 -9.92 -10.85
N SER A 129 5.06 -10.12 -11.10
CA SER A 129 4.44 -9.82 -12.40
C SER A 129 4.13 -8.34 -12.62
N THR A 130 4.04 -7.51 -11.58
CA THR A 130 3.73 -6.07 -11.70
C THR A 130 4.94 -5.16 -11.51
N ASP A 131 6.04 -5.65 -10.94
CA ASP A 131 7.19 -4.85 -10.54
C ASP A 131 7.87 -4.10 -11.70
N GLY A 132 8.14 -4.80 -12.80
CA GLY A 132 8.83 -4.21 -13.97
C GLY A 132 8.07 -3.03 -14.58
N ASP A 133 6.80 -3.25 -14.94
CA ASP A 133 5.91 -2.23 -15.50
C ASP A 133 5.71 -1.06 -14.53
N THR A 134 5.53 -1.37 -13.24
CA THR A 134 5.35 -0.34 -12.20
C THR A 134 6.59 0.52 -12.02
N ARG A 135 7.79 -0.08 -12.03
CA ARG A 135 9.07 0.66 -11.96
C ARG A 135 9.28 1.55 -13.18
N ALA A 136 8.94 1.06 -14.37
CA ALA A 136 9.07 1.85 -15.60
C ALA A 136 8.15 3.08 -15.54
N HIS A 137 6.87 2.85 -15.22
CA HIS A 137 5.86 3.91 -15.11
C HIS A 137 6.19 4.95 -14.03
N LEU A 138 6.66 4.50 -12.87
CA LEU A 138 7.00 5.40 -11.77
C LEU A 138 8.13 6.38 -12.09
N LYS A 139 9.06 6.04 -13.02
CA LYS A 139 10.09 7.00 -13.44
C LYS A 139 9.46 8.24 -14.07
N GLU A 140 8.51 8.03 -14.99
CA GLU A 140 7.81 9.12 -15.67
C GLU A 140 6.93 9.89 -14.68
N VAL A 141 6.23 9.19 -13.78
CA VAL A 141 5.40 9.82 -12.72
C VAL A 141 6.26 10.70 -11.79
N ILE A 142 7.42 10.22 -11.36
CA ILE A 142 8.34 10.97 -10.49
C ILE A 142 8.82 12.25 -11.18
N GLU A 143 9.21 12.15 -12.46
CA GLU A 143 9.63 13.30 -13.27
C GLU A 143 8.50 14.32 -13.44
N GLU A 144 7.29 13.87 -13.76
CA GLU A 144 6.15 14.75 -14.01
C GLU A 144 5.61 15.43 -12.74
N THR A 145 5.59 14.71 -11.61
CA THR A 145 5.08 15.23 -10.34
C THR A 145 6.12 15.99 -9.51
N GLY A 146 7.41 15.89 -9.88
CA GLY A 146 8.50 16.51 -9.13
C GLY A 146 8.72 15.90 -7.74
N LEU A 147 8.33 14.64 -7.54
CA LEU A 147 8.71 13.90 -6.35
C LEU A 147 10.24 13.66 -6.37
N CYS A 148 10.90 13.80 -5.22
CA CYS A 148 12.25 13.28 -5.03
C CYS A 148 12.26 11.76 -5.17
N SER A 149 13.17 11.22 -5.99
CA SER A 149 13.32 9.78 -6.22
C SER A 149 13.58 9.00 -4.93
N ASP A 150 14.34 9.57 -3.99
CA ASP A 150 14.78 8.91 -2.75
C ASP A 150 13.65 8.75 -1.72
N GLN A 151 12.51 9.38 -1.98
CA GLN A 151 11.30 9.20 -1.17
C GLN A 151 10.45 8.01 -1.65
N VAL A 152 10.70 7.50 -2.87
CA VAL A 152 9.91 6.43 -3.49
C VAL A 152 10.66 5.10 -3.33
N ILE A 153 10.06 4.16 -2.60
CA ILE A 153 10.63 2.85 -2.30
C ILE A 153 9.70 1.78 -2.83
N ILE A 154 10.21 0.96 -3.76
CA ILE A 154 9.45 -0.12 -4.38
C ILE A 154 10.01 -1.45 -3.88
N PHE A 155 9.14 -2.28 -3.34
CA PHE A 155 9.47 -3.61 -2.83
C PHE A 155 8.42 -4.62 -3.27
N THR A 156 8.81 -5.88 -3.36
CA THR A 156 7.99 -6.94 -3.95
C THR A 156 7.50 -7.87 -2.84
N GLN A 157 6.21 -8.22 -2.87
CA GLN A 157 5.64 -9.25 -2.00
C GLN A 157 6.00 -10.66 -2.47
N ASP A 158 5.83 -11.63 -1.58
CA ASP A 158 6.08 -13.04 -1.89
C ASP A 158 4.96 -13.65 -2.76
N GLU A 159 5.27 -14.80 -3.34
CA GLU A 159 4.30 -15.61 -4.07
C GLU A 159 4.14 -16.97 -3.40
N LEU A 160 2.92 -17.48 -3.37
CA LEU A 160 2.61 -18.81 -2.90
C LEU A 160 2.33 -19.75 -4.09
N PRO A 161 2.77 -21.01 -4.02
CA PRO A 161 2.41 -22.01 -5.01
C PRO A 161 0.92 -22.33 -4.96
N ALA A 162 0.32 -22.52 -6.13
CA ALA A 162 -1.05 -23.01 -6.24
C ALA A 162 -1.10 -24.53 -6.06
N PHE A 163 -2.14 -25.01 -5.39
CA PHE A 163 -2.36 -26.43 -5.15
C PHE A 163 -3.70 -26.89 -5.71
N SER A 164 -3.76 -28.14 -6.16
CA SER A 164 -5.03 -28.83 -6.43
C SER A 164 -5.82 -29.04 -5.13
N LEU A 165 -7.10 -29.43 -5.26
CA LEU A 165 -7.91 -29.79 -4.09
C LEU A 165 -7.36 -30.99 -3.32
N ASP A 166 -6.58 -31.84 -3.98
CA ASP A 166 -5.89 -32.98 -3.38
C ASP A 166 -4.58 -32.58 -2.67
N GLY A 167 -4.18 -31.31 -2.76
CA GLY A 167 -2.97 -30.76 -2.13
C GLY A 167 -1.70 -30.96 -2.94
N GLU A 168 -1.81 -31.25 -4.23
CA GLU A 168 -0.64 -31.37 -5.14
C GLU A 168 -0.30 -30.01 -5.76
N ALA A 169 0.99 -29.68 -5.82
CA ALA A 169 1.44 -28.42 -6.39
C ALA A 169 1.22 -28.39 -7.91
N LEU A 170 0.64 -27.30 -8.41
CA LEU A 170 0.35 -27.14 -9.83
C LEU A 170 1.59 -26.68 -10.61
N LEU A 171 1.82 -27.26 -11.78
CA LEU A 171 2.91 -26.89 -12.69
C LEU A 171 2.38 -26.08 -13.87
N ALA A 172 2.99 -24.92 -14.12
CA ALA A 172 2.79 -24.14 -15.33
C ALA A 172 3.57 -24.74 -16.51
N GLU A 173 4.78 -25.24 -16.21
CA GLU A 173 5.70 -25.93 -17.14
C GLU A 173 6.40 -27.06 -16.37
N PRO A 174 7.05 -28.06 -17.02
CA PRO A 174 7.63 -29.23 -16.34
C PRO A 174 8.54 -28.94 -15.14
N TYR A 175 9.16 -27.75 -15.09
CA TYR A 175 10.04 -27.32 -14.01
C TYR A 175 9.63 -25.97 -13.40
N ARG A 176 8.37 -25.56 -13.58
CA ARG A 176 7.86 -24.26 -13.12
C ARG A 176 6.51 -24.41 -12.45
N LEU A 177 6.42 -24.01 -11.19
CA LEU A 177 5.17 -23.98 -10.44
C LEU A 177 4.25 -22.86 -10.93
N VAL A 178 2.94 -23.10 -10.86
CA VAL A 178 1.95 -22.03 -10.87
C VAL A 178 2.06 -21.32 -9.52
N THR A 179 2.31 -20.01 -9.56
CA THR A 179 2.37 -19.17 -8.37
C THR A 179 1.35 -18.05 -8.46
N SER A 180 0.94 -17.54 -7.30
CA SER A 180 0.09 -16.36 -7.17
C SER A 180 0.64 -15.50 -6.04
N PRO A 181 0.46 -14.17 -6.08
CA PRO A 181 0.75 -13.33 -4.92
C PRO A 181 0.08 -13.85 -3.66
N ASP A 182 0.77 -13.74 -2.52
CA ASP A 182 0.34 -14.23 -1.21
C ASP A 182 -0.77 -13.38 -0.56
N GLY A 183 -1.30 -12.40 -1.30
CA GLY A 183 -2.37 -11.49 -0.90
C GLY A 183 -1.85 -10.28 -0.14
N HIS A 184 -2.74 -9.31 0.14
CA HIS A 184 -2.33 -8.06 0.81
C HIS A 184 -1.71 -8.29 2.20
N GLY A 185 -2.01 -9.42 2.87
CA GLY A 185 -1.40 -9.80 4.12
C GLY A 185 0.10 -10.14 4.03
N GLY A 186 0.61 -10.45 2.82
CA GLY A 186 2.04 -10.61 2.55
C GLY A 186 2.87 -9.36 2.85
N LEU A 187 2.21 -8.20 2.98
CA LEU A 187 2.80 -6.93 3.38
C LEU A 187 3.75 -7.07 4.56
N TYR A 188 3.38 -7.77 5.62
CA TYR A 188 4.19 -7.83 6.85
C TYR A 188 5.55 -8.49 6.63
N ASN A 189 5.59 -9.55 5.83
CA ASN A 189 6.83 -10.22 5.46
C ASN A 189 7.65 -9.33 4.50
N ALA A 190 6.98 -8.74 3.52
CA ALA A 190 7.60 -7.93 2.48
C ALA A 190 8.21 -6.62 3.01
N ILE A 191 7.58 -5.99 4.02
CA ILE A 191 8.06 -4.74 4.63
C ILE A 191 9.09 -4.96 5.73
N SER A 192 9.15 -6.15 6.35
CA SER A 192 10.03 -6.45 7.48
C SER A 192 11.51 -6.07 7.23
N PRO A 193 12.11 -6.40 6.06
CA PRO A 193 13.49 -5.99 5.76
C PRO A 193 13.70 -4.48 5.65
N LEU A 194 12.63 -3.71 5.41
CA LEU A 194 12.68 -2.25 5.28
C LEU A 194 12.51 -1.53 6.61
N LEU A 195 11.99 -2.18 7.66
CA LEU A 195 11.71 -1.52 8.94
C LEU A 195 12.90 -0.74 9.50
N PRO A 196 14.15 -1.25 9.51
CA PRO A 196 15.30 -0.48 10.00
C PRO A 196 15.55 0.81 9.20
N LEU A 197 15.32 0.78 7.88
CA LEU A 197 15.44 1.97 7.02
C LEU A 197 14.32 2.97 7.32
N LEU A 198 13.09 2.49 7.54
CA LEU A 198 11.94 3.35 7.87
C LEU A 198 12.11 4.02 9.23
N GLU A 199 12.63 3.28 10.22
CA GLU A 199 13.01 3.82 11.53
C GLU A 199 14.13 4.85 11.42
N GLN A 200 15.18 4.58 10.63
CA GLN A 200 16.27 5.54 10.39
C GLN A 200 15.79 6.84 9.74
N LYS A 201 14.77 6.77 8.86
CA LYS A 201 14.13 7.96 8.27
C LYS A 201 13.33 8.78 9.30
N GLY A 202 12.98 8.18 10.44
CA GLY A 202 12.19 8.78 11.51
C GLY A 202 10.68 8.70 11.27
N LEU A 203 10.23 7.66 10.56
CA LEU A 203 8.81 7.44 10.30
C LEU A 203 8.09 6.94 11.56
N GLU A 204 6.94 7.53 11.84
CA GLU A 204 6.07 7.16 12.98
C GLU A 204 4.71 6.65 12.49
N PHE A 205 4.26 7.09 11.31
CA PHE A 205 2.93 6.78 10.77
C PHE A 205 3.03 6.23 9.35
N ILE A 206 2.33 5.12 9.10
CA ILE A 206 2.19 4.54 7.76
C ILE A 206 0.70 4.46 7.43
N GLN A 207 0.27 5.14 6.38
CA GLN A 207 -1.06 4.99 5.81
C GLN A 207 -1.02 3.91 4.73
N VAL A 208 -1.68 2.77 4.98
CA VAL A 208 -1.78 1.67 4.01
C VAL A 208 -3.08 1.79 3.22
N TYR A 209 -3.03 1.68 1.89
CA TYR A 209 -4.20 1.75 1.02
C TYR A 209 -4.03 0.92 -0.26
N ASN A 210 -5.14 0.61 -0.93
CA ASN A 210 -5.13 -0.12 -2.21
C ASN A 210 -4.98 0.84 -3.39
N VAL A 211 -4.29 0.38 -4.44
CA VAL A 211 -4.05 1.21 -5.63
C VAL A 211 -5.31 1.60 -6.39
N ASP A 212 -6.42 0.90 -6.20
CA ASP A 212 -7.59 0.96 -7.08
C ASP A 212 -8.64 2.00 -6.75
N ASN A 213 -8.48 2.71 -5.64
CA ASN A 213 -9.32 3.85 -5.34
C ASN A 213 -8.77 5.10 -6.03
N ILE A 214 -9.58 5.70 -6.91
CA ILE A 214 -9.25 6.94 -7.62
C ILE A 214 -9.43 8.20 -6.76
N LEU A 215 -10.17 8.09 -5.65
CA LEU A 215 -10.49 9.19 -4.72
C LEU A 215 -9.47 9.26 -3.59
#